data_AF-A0A1Y1V464-F1
#
_entry.id   AF-A0A1Y1V464-F1
#
_cell.length_a   1.000
_cell.length_b   1.000
_cell.length_c   1.000
_cell.angle_alpha   90.00
_cell.angle_beta   90.00
_cell.angle_gamma   90.00
#
_symmetry.space_group_name_H-M   'P 1'
#
loop_
_entity.id
_entity.type
_entity.pdbx_description
1 polymer ?
#
loop_
_entity_poly.entity_id
_entity_poly.type
_entity_poly.pdbx_seq_one_letter_code
_entity_poly.pdbx_strand_id
1 'polypeptide(L)'
;MTFSTYISKINNRKNYLLIVAIISLVISSLYVNIVGIVFGALCIIGLQKDKIKFLKAFSIYSTVELVFASITAVGFVIILFFDIYLIIHPNKEKQDELNKDLYDEFHDDYDYKPEGNLLYILNIADICWYICLSVFFILFKKFSIELVNAYINDIKEFDEVSHLENGKNTNYTTNNEAIEKINIYQ
;
A
#
# COMPACT_ATOMS: atom_id res chain seq x y z
N MET A 1 13.30 19.75 25.62
CA MET A 1 12.16 19.98 24.71
C MET A 1 12.25 19.14 23.42
N THR A 2 13.45 18.76 22.98
CA THR A 2 13.68 17.96 21.76
C THR A 2 13.21 16.51 21.90
N PHE A 3 13.53 15.83 23.02
CA PHE A 3 13.23 14.41 23.23
C PHE A 3 11.72 14.06 23.28
N SER A 4 10.90 14.87 23.97
CA SER A 4 9.44 14.70 23.99
C SER A 4 8.79 14.86 22.61
N THR A 5 9.38 15.71 21.77
CA THR A 5 8.93 15.93 20.38
C THR A 5 9.25 14.71 19.51
N TYR A 6 10.43 14.09 19.70
CA TYR A 6 10.81 12.85 19.03
C TYR A 6 9.88 11.68 19.40
N ILE A 7 9.58 11.51 20.69
CA ILE A 7 8.64 10.46 21.15
C ILE A 7 7.25 10.66 20.55
N SER A 8 6.75 11.91 20.52
CA SER A 8 5.44 12.23 19.94
C SER A 8 5.40 11.90 18.43
N LYS A 9 6.45 12.24 17.69
CA LYS A 9 6.59 11.94 16.26
C LYS A 9 6.54 10.44 15.98
N ILE A 10 7.30 9.64 16.76
CA ILE A 10 7.32 8.17 16.64
C ILE A 10 5.95 7.57 16.93
N ASN A 11 5.30 7.99 18.03
CA ASN A 11 3.98 7.50 18.40
C ASN A 11 2.91 7.85 17.35
N ASN A 12 2.96 9.06 16.78
CA ASN A 12 2.07 9.43 15.68
C ASN A 12 2.27 8.53 14.46
N ARG A 13 3.51 8.30 14.02
CA ARG A 13 3.80 7.39 12.90
C ARG A 13 3.38 5.95 13.19
N LYS A 14 3.58 5.47 14.42
CA LYS A 14 3.12 4.15 14.89
C LYS A 14 1.60 4.03 14.74
N ASN A 15 0.85 5.04 15.14
CA ASN A 15 -0.61 5.07 15.02
C ASN A 15 -1.07 5.08 13.55
N TYR A 16 -0.44 5.88 12.68
CA TYR A 16 -0.75 5.85 11.25
C TYR A 16 -0.45 4.48 10.63
N LEU A 17 0.67 3.85 11.00
CA LEU A 17 1.00 2.50 10.52
C LEU A 17 0.00 1.45 10.99
N LEU A 18 -0.50 1.57 12.21
CA LEU A 18 -1.53 0.68 12.72
C LEU A 18 -2.82 0.78 11.89
N ILE A 19 -3.24 2.01 11.57
CA ILE A 19 -4.40 2.26 10.69
C ILE A 19 -4.15 1.65 9.31
N VAL A 20 -2.99 1.89 8.70
CA VAL A 20 -2.60 1.33 7.40
C VAL A 20 -2.60 -0.21 7.42
N ALA A 21 -2.10 -0.82 8.49
CA ALA A 21 -2.08 -2.27 8.63
C ALA A 21 -3.49 -2.86 8.76
N ILE A 22 -4.39 -2.21 9.50
CA ILE A 22 -5.80 -2.60 9.62
C ILE A 22 -6.50 -2.47 8.27
N ILE A 23 -6.34 -1.34 7.58
CA ILE A 23 -6.92 -1.16 6.24
C ILE A 23 -6.39 -2.23 5.28
N SER A 24 -5.09 -2.53 5.33
CA SER A 24 -4.49 -3.58 4.50
C SER A 24 -5.08 -4.96 4.80
N LEU A 25 -5.38 -5.27 6.07
CA LEU A 25 -6.07 -6.51 6.45
C LEU A 25 -7.47 -6.57 5.86
N VAL A 26 -8.27 -5.51 6.04
CA VAL A 26 -9.65 -5.45 5.54
C VAL A 26 -9.68 -5.62 4.02
N ILE A 27 -8.82 -4.88 3.30
CA ILE A 27 -8.70 -5.01 1.85
C ILE A 27 -8.30 -6.44 1.48
N SER A 28 -7.28 -7.01 2.13
CA SER A 28 -6.83 -8.37 1.82
C SER A 28 -7.91 -9.42 2.08
N SER A 29 -8.75 -9.24 3.11
CA SER A 29 -9.89 -10.11 3.39
C SER A 29 -10.97 -10.00 2.32
N LEU A 30 -11.28 -8.80 1.83
CA LEU A 30 -12.26 -8.61 0.74
C LEU A 30 -11.83 -9.32 -0.56
N TYR A 31 -10.53 -9.34 -0.85
CA TYR A 31 -9.97 -10.01 -2.03
C TYR A 31 -9.52 -11.46 -1.79
N VAL A 32 -9.81 -12.05 -0.63
CA VAL A 32 -9.38 -13.42 -0.26
C VAL A 32 -7.86 -13.62 -0.42
N ASN A 33 -7.09 -12.55 -0.23
CA ASN A 33 -5.64 -12.55 -0.34
C ASN A 33 -5.02 -13.00 0.99
N ILE A 34 -4.89 -14.31 1.17
CA ILE A 34 -4.36 -14.94 2.40
C ILE A 34 -2.95 -14.41 2.73
N VAL A 35 -2.11 -14.23 1.72
CA VAL A 35 -0.75 -13.72 1.89
C VAL A 35 -0.80 -12.30 2.48
N GLY A 36 -1.68 -11.44 1.95
CA GLY A 36 -1.89 -10.08 2.44
C GLY A 36 -2.40 -10.04 3.88
N ILE A 37 -3.29 -10.97 4.24
CA ILE A 37 -3.76 -11.12 5.62
C ILE A 37 -2.59 -11.45 6.56
N VAL A 38 -1.74 -12.41 6.18
CA VAL A 38 -0.58 -12.81 7.00
C VAL A 38 0.38 -11.63 7.19
N PHE A 39 0.77 -10.93 6.12
CA PHE A 39 1.71 -9.81 6.24
C PHE A 39 1.09 -8.60 6.97
N GLY A 40 -0.20 -8.34 6.80
CA GLY A 40 -0.92 -7.32 7.57
C GLY A 40 -0.93 -7.63 9.07
N ALA A 41 -1.22 -8.88 9.45
CA ALA A 41 -1.17 -9.32 10.84
C ALA A 41 0.25 -9.25 11.42
N LEU A 42 1.26 -9.66 10.64
CA LEU A 42 2.67 -9.53 11.03
C LEU A 42 3.06 -8.07 11.24
N CYS A 43 2.55 -7.14 10.45
CA CYS A 43 2.79 -5.71 10.64
C CYS A 43 2.26 -5.23 12.00
N ILE A 44 1.03 -5.59 12.35
CA ILE A 44 0.42 -5.26 13.66
C ILE A 44 1.24 -5.85 14.81
N ILE A 45 1.61 -7.13 14.73
CA ILE A 45 2.47 -7.78 15.73
C ILE A 45 3.83 -7.09 15.81
N GLY A 46 4.37 -6.67 14.66
CA GLY A 46 5.60 -5.90 14.54
C GLY A 46 5.55 -4.57 15.28
N LEU A 47 4.45 -3.82 15.15
CA LEU A 47 4.22 -2.57 15.86
C LEU A 47 4.02 -2.80 17.36
N GLN A 48 3.32 -3.85 17.77
CA GLN A 48 3.05 -4.13 19.20
C GLN A 48 4.27 -4.63 19.96
N LYS A 49 5.11 -5.45 19.32
CA LYS A 49 6.30 -6.06 19.94
C LYS A 49 7.61 -5.38 19.54
N ASP A 50 7.52 -4.21 18.90
CA ASP A 50 8.63 -3.42 18.35
C ASP A 50 9.63 -4.29 17.53
N LYS A 51 9.09 -5.19 16.69
CA LYS A 51 9.89 -6.09 15.84
C LYS A 51 10.01 -5.54 14.42
N ILE A 52 11.08 -4.76 14.19
CA ILE A 52 11.42 -4.16 12.88
C ILE A 52 11.42 -5.19 11.74
N LYS A 53 11.85 -6.44 12.00
CA LYS A 53 11.85 -7.51 10.99
C LYS A 53 10.48 -7.76 10.35
N PHE A 54 9.40 -7.64 11.11
CA PHE A 54 8.04 -7.85 10.59
C PHE A 54 7.55 -6.65 9.78
N LEU A 55 7.95 -5.42 10.15
CA LEU A 55 7.67 -4.22 9.38
C LEU A 55 8.38 -4.25 8.02
N LYS A 56 9.64 -4.70 8.00
CA LYS A 56 10.38 -4.90 6.74
C LYS A 56 9.72 -5.95 5.85
N ALA A 57 9.30 -7.07 6.43
CA ALA A 57 8.57 -8.11 5.71
C ALA A 57 7.27 -7.58 5.08
N PHE A 58 6.49 -6.81 5.84
CA PHE A 58 5.29 -6.13 5.33
C PHE A 58 5.60 -5.11 4.21
N SER A 59 6.69 -4.34 4.34
CA SER A 59 7.11 -3.41 3.29
C SER A 59 7.53 -4.12 2.01
N ILE A 60 8.31 -5.22 2.10
CA ILE A 60 8.71 -6.01 0.93
C ILE A 60 7.48 -6.57 0.23
N TYR A 61 6.55 -7.14 1.00
CA TYR A 61 5.30 -7.64 0.47
C TYR A 61 4.48 -6.54 -0.23
N SER A 62 4.37 -5.36 0.39
CA SER A 62 3.67 -4.22 -0.19
C SER A 62 4.32 -3.74 -1.50
N THR A 63 5.65 -3.81 -1.62
CA THR A 63 6.36 -3.52 -2.87
C THR A 63 6.04 -4.53 -3.95
N VAL A 64 5.99 -5.82 -3.61
CA VAL A 64 5.62 -6.88 -4.55
C VAL A 64 4.20 -6.67 -5.07
N GLU A 65 3.23 -6.43 -4.18
CA GLU A 65 1.85 -6.12 -4.57
C GLU A 65 1.75 -4.86 -5.44
N LEU A 66 2.54 -3.83 -5.14
CA LEU A 66 2.57 -2.59 -5.94
C LEU A 66 3.03 -2.88 -7.39
N VAL A 67 4.05 -3.72 -7.56
CA VAL A 67 4.54 -4.13 -8.88
C VAL A 67 3.46 -4.89 -9.64
N PHE A 68 2.83 -5.88 -9.00
CA PHE A 68 1.74 -6.64 -9.63
C PHE A 68 0.56 -5.75 -10.00
N ALA A 69 0.11 -4.88 -9.09
CA ALA A 69 -0.97 -3.93 -9.36
C ALA A 69 -0.66 -3.01 -10.55
N SER A 70 0.60 -2.57 -10.68
CA SER A 70 1.04 -1.74 -11.81
C SER A 70 1.00 -2.51 -13.14
N ILE A 71 1.45 -3.76 -13.15
CA ILE A 71 1.38 -4.63 -14.35
C ILE A 71 -0.07 -4.88 -14.75
N THR A 72 -0.93 -5.22 -13.79
CA THR A 72 -2.36 -5.45 -14.03
C THR A 72 -3.04 -4.19 -14.57
N ALA A 73 -2.74 -3.01 -14.01
CA ALA A 73 -3.29 -1.74 -14.49
C ALA A 73 -2.91 -1.46 -15.95
N VAL A 74 -1.64 -1.69 -16.33
CA VAL A 74 -1.18 -1.52 -17.72
C VAL A 74 -1.88 -2.52 -18.65
N GLY A 75 -1.98 -3.78 -18.25
CA GLY A 75 -2.68 -4.81 -19.02
C GLY A 75 -4.15 -4.46 -19.25
N PHE A 76 -4.83 -3.94 -18.23
CA PHE A 76 -6.22 -3.49 -18.33
C PHE A 76 -6.38 -2.34 -19.32
N VAL A 77 -5.48 -1.35 -19.31
CA VAL A 77 -5.49 -0.24 -20.27
C VAL A 77 -5.34 -0.74 -21.72
N ILE A 78 -4.51 -1.76 -21.96
CA ILE A 78 -4.35 -2.34 -23.30
C ILE A 78 -5.64 -3.00 -23.78
N ILE A 79 -6.29 -3.81 -22.92
CA ILE A 79 -7.58 -4.45 -23.23
C ILE A 79 -8.64 -3.38 -23.52
N LEU A 80 -8.67 -2.31 -22.73
CA LEU A 80 -9.61 -1.20 -22.93
C LEU A 80 -9.40 -0.49 -24.28
N PHE A 81 -8.16 -0.23 -24.68
CA PHE A 81 -7.89 0.33 -26.01
C PHE A 81 -8.32 -0.63 -27.13
N PHE A 82 -8.17 -1.94 -26.92
CA PHE A 82 -8.62 -2.96 -27.86
C PHE A 82 -10.15 -3.00 -27.98
N ASP A 83 -10.88 -2.93 -26.87
CA ASP A 83 -12.35 -2.89 -26.87
C ASP A 83 -12.87 -1.61 -27.54
N ILE A 84 -12.29 -0.44 -27.23
CA ILE A 84 -12.62 0.81 -27.91
C ILE A 84 -12.34 0.72 -29.41
N TYR A 85 -11.22 0.13 -29.80
CA TYR A 85 -10.88 -0.07 -31.21
C TYR A 85 -11.92 -0.93 -31.94
N LEU A 86 -12.37 -2.04 -31.33
CA LEU A 86 -13.41 -2.90 -31.90
C LEU A 86 -14.77 -2.18 -32.04
N ILE A 87 -15.09 -1.27 -31.12
CA ILE A 87 -16.32 -0.46 -31.17
C ILE A 87 -16.26 0.58 -32.30
N ILE A 88 -15.11 1.25 -32.49
CA ILE A 88 -14.94 2.31 -33.49
C ILE A 88 -14.72 1.73 -34.90
N HIS A 89 -14.05 0.57 -35.00
CA HIS A 89 -13.80 -0.15 -36.25
C HIS A 89 -14.48 -1.52 -36.21
N PRO A 90 -15.82 -1.58 -36.18
CA PRO A 90 -16.53 -2.84 -36.19
C PRO A 90 -16.19 -3.57 -37.49
N ASN A 91 -15.80 -4.84 -37.35
CA ASN A 91 -15.61 -5.71 -38.50
C ASN A 91 -17.01 -5.93 -39.12
N LYS A 92 -17.20 -5.67 -40.42
CA LYS A 92 -18.53 -5.68 -41.08
C LYS A 92 -19.32 -6.97 -40.80
N GLU A 93 -18.65 -8.13 -40.75
CA GLU A 93 -19.29 -9.43 -40.45
C GLU A 93 -19.83 -9.53 -39.02
N LYS A 94 -19.13 -8.98 -38.02
CA LYS A 94 -19.62 -8.94 -36.63
C LYS A 94 -20.70 -7.88 -36.43
N GLN A 95 -20.71 -6.85 -37.27
CA GLN A 95 -21.74 -5.81 -37.26
C GLN A 95 -23.07 -6.38 -37.77
N ASP A 96 -23.05 -7.23 -38.79
CA ASP A 96 -24.25 -7.89 -39.33
C ASP A 96 -24.81 -8.99 -38.41
N GLU A 97 -23.96 -9.71 -37.67
CA GLU A 97 -24.40 -10.66 -36.63
C GLU A 97 -24.93 -9.96 -35.36
N LEU A 98 -24.21 -8.96 -34.85
CA LEU A 98 -24.67 -8.18 -33.68
C LEU A 98 -25.95 -7.40 -34.01
N ASN A 99 -26.06 -6.85 -35.22
CA ASN A 99 -27.30 -6.23 -35.69
C ASN A 99 -28.41 -7.25 -35.90
N LYS A 100 -28.14 -8.46 -36.39
CA LYS A 100 -29.17 -9.52 -36.52
C LYS A 100 -29.71 -9.95 -35.17
N ASP A 101 -28.85 -10.20 -34.19
CA ASP A 101 -29.28 -10.57 -32.85
C ASP A 101 -30.09 -9.43 -32.21
N LEU A 102 -29.69 -8.17 -32.39
CA LEU A 102 -30.44 -6.97 -31.97
C LEU A 102 -31.68 -6.64 -32.82
N TYR A 103 -31.87 -7.27 -33.99
CA TYR A 103 -33.01 -7.01 -34.88
C TYR A 103 -34.07 -8.10 -34.74
N ASP A 104 -33.67 -9.36 -34.53
CA ASP A 104 -34.56 -10.49 -34.31
C ASP A 104 -35.17 -10.48 -32.88
N GLU A 105 -34.48 -9.89 -31.88
CA GLU A 105 -35.00 -9.77 -30.51
C GLU A 105 -35.97 -8.57 -30.32
N PHE A 106 -36.05 -7.66 -31.30
CA PHE A 106 -36.76 -6.36 -31.17
C PHE A 106 -37.84 -6.10 -32.25
N HIS A 107 -38.18 -7.08 -33.10
CA HIS A 107 -39.14 -6.87 -34.20
C HIS A 107 -40.61 -7.16 -33.89
N ASP A 108 -40.93 -7.60 -32.68
CA ASP A 108 -42.31 -7.64 -32.21
C ASP A 108 -42.46 -6.69 -31.02
N ASP A 109 -42.96 -5.50 -31.33
CA ASP A 109 -43.53 -4.46 -30.46
C ASP A 109 -42.72 -3.16 -30.27
N TYR A 110 -43.41 -2.10 -30.68
CA TYR A 110 -43.13 -0.69 -30.43
C TYR A 110 -42.76 -0.41 -28.96
N ASP A 111 -41.49 -0.11 -28.72
CA ASP A 111 -41.03 1.02 -27.90
C ASP A 111 -39.50 0.98 -27.85
N TYR A 112 -38.84 1.81 -28.68
CA TYR A 112 -37.40 2.02 -28.61
C TYR A 112 -37.06 2.76 -27.31
N LYS A 113 -36.94 2.01 -26.20
CA LYS A 113 -36.38 2.51 -24.94
C LYS A 113 -34.85 2.56 -25.08
N PRO A 114 -34.18 3.60 -24.55
CA PRO A 114 -32.74 3.82 -24.70
C PRO A 114 -31.90 2.85 -23.84
N GLU A 115 -32.21 1.56 -23.88
CA GLU A 115 -31.59 0.51 -23.07
C GLU A 115 -30.16 0.20 -23.57
N GLY A 116 -29.90 0.37 -24.87
CA GLY A 116 -28.55 0.27 -25.44
C GLY A 116 -27.57 1.35 -24.94
N ASN A 117 -28.06 2.57 -24.68
CA ASN A 117 -27.24 3.63 -24.07
C ASN A 117 -26.99 3.38 -22.59
N LEU A 118 -27.96 2.78 -21.88
CA LEU A 118 -27.82 2.48 -20.46
C LEU A 118 -26.75 1.41 -20.23
N LEU A 119 -26.74 0.32 -21.02
CA LEU A 119 -25.72 -0.73 -20.93
C LEU A 119 -24.31 -0.21 -21.26
N TYR A 120 -24.20 0.69 -22.24
CA TYR A 120 -22.94 1.34 -22.59
C TYR A 120 -22.43 2.28 -21.47
N ILE A 121 -23.33 3.08 -20.89
CA ILE A 121 -23.01 3.97 -19.76
C ILE A 121 -22.61 3.16 -18.52
N LEU A 122 -23.30 2.04 -18.24
CA LEU A 122 -22.96 1.14 -17.13
C LEU A 122 -21.58 0.50 -17.32
N ASN A 123 -21.25 0.02 -18.52
CA ASN A 123 -19.91 -0.52 -18.82
C ASN A 123 -18.81 0.54 -18.66
N ILE A 124 -19.04 1.79 -19.09
CA ILE A 124 -18.08 2.89 -18.89
C ILE A 124 -17.93 3.21 -17.40
N ALA A 125 -19.03 3.21 -16.64
CA ALA A 125 -18.99 3.47 -15.21
C ALA A 125 -18.17 2.40 -14.46
N ASP A 126 -18.36 1.12 -14.81
CA ASP A 126 -17.60 0.00 -14.23
C ASP A 126 -16.11 0.10 -14.56
N ILE A 127 -15.77 0.42 -15.82
CA ILE A 127 -14.40 0.69 -16.24
C ILE A 127 -13.77 1.82 -15.41
N CYS A 128 -14.48 2.95 -15.26
CA CYS A 128 -14.00 4.09 -14.49
C CYS A 128 -13.80 3.71 -13.01
N TRP A 129 -14.69 2.89 -12.46
CA TRP A 129 -14.56 2.34 -11.11
C TRP A 129 -13.29 1.51 -10.95
N TYR A 130 -13.00 0.59 -11.88
CA TYR A 130 -11.78 -0.22 -11.84
C TYR A 130 -10.50 0.61 -11.96
N ILE A 131 -10.49 1.65 -12.81
CA ILE A 131 -9.36 2.57 -12.94
C ILE A 131 -9.12 3.32 -11.63
N CYS A 132 -10.17 3.93 -11.05
CA CYS A 132 -10.10 4.63 -9.78
C CYS A 132 -9.59 3.73 -8.66
N LEU A 133 -10.10 2.51 -8.57
CA LEU A 133 -9.68 1.50 -7.60
C LEU A 133 -8.20 1.12 -7.77
N SER A 134 -7.74 0.94 -9.02
CA SER A 134 -6.34 0.61 -9.31
C SER A 134 -5.39 1.74 -8.91
N VAL A 135 -5.75 2.99 -9.23
CA VAL A 135 -4.99 4.17 -8.81
C VAL A 135 -4.95 4.30 -7.30
N PHE A 136 -6.09 4.13 -6.63
CA PHE A 136 -6.17 4.12 -5.17
C PHE A 136 -5.24 3.07 -4.57
N PHE A 137 -5.25 1.85 -5.09
CA PHE A 137 -4.42 0.76 -4.58
C PHE A 137 -2.92 1.05 -4.74
N ILE A 138 -2.52 1.58 -5.89
CA ILE A 138 -1.13 2.00 -6.16
C ILE A 138 -0.68 3.08 -5.17
N LEU A 139 -1.49 4.15 -5.01
CA LEU A 139 -1.20 5.23 -4.09
C LEU A 139 -1.14 4.75 -2.64
N PHE A 140 -2.09 3.90 -2.23
CA PHE A 140 -2.15 3.32 -0.90
C PHE A 140 -0.93 2.48 -0.58
N LYS A 141 -0.50 1.59 -1.50
CA LYS A 141 0.70 0.77 -1.30
C LYS A 141 1.97 1.61 -1.26
N LYS A 142 2.10 2.61 -2.14
CA LYS A 142 3.23 3.55 -2.11
C LYS A 142 3.32 4.29 -0.77
N PHE A 143 2.19 4.85 -0.31
CA PHE A 143 2.10 5.53 0.98
C PHE A 143 2.47 4.59 2.15
N SER A 144 1.98 3.35 2.11
CA SER A 144 2.29 2.34 3.14
C SER A 144 3.79 2.06 3.25
N ILE A 145 4.47 1.89 2.10
CA ILE A 145 5.92 1.66 2.04
C ILE A 145 6.69 2.86 2.58
N GLU A 146 6.35 4.07 2.14
CA GLU A 146 6.99 5.31 2.60
C GLU A 146 6.84 5.47 4.12
N LEU A 147 5.64 5.21 4.64
CA LEU A 147 5.36 5.33 6.07
C LEU A 147 6.13 4.30 6.90
N VAL A 148 6.25 3.05 6.44
CA VAL A 148 7.05 2.01 7.11
C VAL A 148 8.52 2.41 7.17
N ASN A 149 9.07 2.86 6.03
CA ASN A 149 10.46 3.29 5.96
C ASN A 149 10.73 4.50 6.87
N ALA A 150 9.82 5.47 6.88
CA ALA A 150 9.89 6.64 7.74
C ALA A 150 9.86 6.26 9.23
N TYR A 151 9.03 5.31 9.63
CA TYR A 151 8.98 4.83 11.02
C TYR A 151 10.23 4.06 11.44
N ILE A 152 10.75 3.19 10.57
CA ILE A 152 12.00 2.45 10.85
C ILE A 152 13.18 3.42 11.02
N ASN A 153 13.25 4.46 10.18
CA ASN A 153 14.30 5.47 10.29
C ASN A 153 14.18 6.28 11.58
N ASP A 154 12.96 6.69 11.97
CA ASP A 154 12.75 7.41 13.23
C ASP A 154 13.12 6.56 14.45
N ILE A 155 12.87 5.23 14.44
CA ILE A 155 13.31 4.34 15.53
C ILE A 155 14.84 4.31 15.62
N LYS A 156 15.53 4.17 14.48
CA LYS A 156 17.00 4.12 14.47
C LYS A 156 17.61 5.44 14.97
N GLU A 157 17.07 6.56 14.51
CA GLU A 157 17.51 7.89 14.94
C GLU A 157 17.27 8.09 16.44
N PHE A 158 16.14 7.61 16.96
CA PHE A 158 15.85 7.64 18.39
C PHE A 158 16.83 6.79 19.20
N ASP A 159 17.13 5.58 18.76
CA ASP A 159 18.11 4.72 19.42
C ASP A 159 19.48 5.42 19.49
N GLU A 160 19.95 6.01 18.38
CA GLU A 160 21.21 6.76 18.32
C GLU A 160 21.23 7.96 19.28
N VAL A 161 20.16 8.78 19.28
CA VAL A 161 20.05 9.94 20.19
C VAL A 161 19.99 9.50 21.65
N SER A 162 19.24 8.44 21.96
CA SER A 162 19.14 7.91 23.32
C SER A 162 20.47 7.38 23.85
N HIS A 163 21.29 6.78 22.98
CA HIS A 163 22.64 6.34 23.34
C HIS A 163 23.59 7.51 23.59
N LEU A 164 23.46 8.61 22.85
CA LEU A 164 24.24 9.83 23.07
C LEU A 164 23.85 10.56 24.37
N GLU A 165 22.56 10.56 24.73
CA GLU A 165 22.09 11.13 25.99
C GLU A 165 22.45 10.25 27.20
N ASN A 166 22.36 8.91 27.07
CA ASN A 166 22.74 7.98 28.14
C ASN A 166 24.27 7.84 28.31
N GLY A 167 25.03 7.94 27.22
CA GLY A 167 26.50 7.94 27.26
C GLY A 167 27.10 9.20 27.90
N LYS A 168 26.33 10.29 28.00
CA LYS A 168 26.70 11.47 28.80
C LYS A 168 26.52 11.28 30.30
N ASN A 169 25.77 10.27 30.75
CA ASN A 169 25.49 10.01 32.16
C ASN A 169 26.36 8.90 32.78
N THR A 170 27.31 8.32 32.05
CA THR A 170 28.18 7.23 32.54
C THR A 170 29.65 7.61 32.78
N ASN A 171 30.01 8.89 32.72
CA ASN A 171 31.35 9.34 33.10
C ASN A 171 31.26 10.31 34.27
N TYR A 172 31.37 9.77 35.49
CA TYR A 172 32.34 10.16 36.53
C TYR A 172 32.13 9.24 37.75
N THR A 173 32.30 7.93 37.59
CA THR A 173 32.81 7.11 38.70
C THR A 173 34.32 7.09 38.54
N THR A 174 34.98 7.98 39.29
CA THR A 174 36.42 8.03 39.49
C THR A 174 36.90 6.64 39.88
N ASN A 175 37.44 5.90 38.92
CA ASN A 175 37.98 4.58 39.15
C ASN A 175 39.34 4.77 39.84
N ASN A 176 39.33 4.76 41.17
CA ASN A 176 40.52 4.91 42.03
C ASN A 176 41.64 3.90 41.72
N GLU A 177 41.35 2.83 40.97
CA GLU A 177 42.36 1.84 40.53
C GLU A 177 43.32 2.37 39.45
N ALA A 178 42.98 3.44 38.73
CA ALA A 178 43.89 4.05 37.75
C ALA A 178 44.88 5.04 38.38
N ILE A 179 44.52 5.65 39.51
CA ILE A 179 45.39 6.60 40.23
C ILE A 179 46.48 5.86 41.02
N GLU A 180 46.20 4.65 41.51
CA GLU A 180 47.17 3.86 42.26
C GLU A 180 48.33 3.34 41.37
N LYS A 181 48.11 3.18 40.06
CA LYS A 181 49.17 2.77 39.11
C LYS A 181 50.12 3.89 38.68
N ILE A 182 49.81 5.15 38.97
CA ILE A 182 50.68 6.29 38.64
C ILE A 182 51.72 6.55 39.75
N ASN A 183 51.45 6.11 40.99
CA ASN A 183 52.34 6.33 42.14
C ASN A 183 53.43 5.27 42.35
N ILE A 184 53.59 4.28 41.45
CA ILE A 184 54.60 3.21 41.58
C ILE A 184 55.84 3.49 40.70
N TYR A 185 55.88 4.61 39.96
CA TYR A 185 57.02 5.01 39.12
C TYR A 185 57.53 6.44 39.39
N GLN A 186 57.36 6.95 40.61
CA GLN A 186 58.10 8.10 41.14
C GLN A 186 58.96 7.65 42.31
#